data_AF-A0A8X8G5N3-F1
#
_entry.id   AF-A0A8X8G5N3-F1
#
_cell.length_a   1.000
_cell.length_b   1.000
_cell.length_c   1.000
_cell.angle_alpha   90.00
_cell.angle_beta   90.00
_cell.angle_gamma   90.00
#
_symmetry.space_group_name_H-M   'P 1'
#
loop_
_entity.id
_entity.type
_entity.pdbx_description
1 polymer ?
#
loop_
_entity_poly.entity_id
_entity_poly.type
_entity_poly.pdbx_seq_one_letter_code
_entity_poly.pdbx_strand_id
1 'polypeptide(L)'
;MKDGSKILARILGVTALALLAAGPAWAEGAGLHVVQGGPAYFDAGIGAFNAAGVEPGPGHRGNATLPEIDLEYQSASKLFGIGALWGIVANTNGGFMGYTGFYSDIAWDHWVLTPVLGMGGYNQGRGKYLDGTFQFRLELSLAYQFADQSRLGIKIAHISNAYIANEDPGEDEVLLTYAIPLSFGDHS
;
A
#
# COMPACT_ATOMS: atom_id res chain seq x y z
N MET A 1 72.23 21.92 -4.19
CA MET A 1 72.20 22.36 -2.79
C MET A 1 70.76 22.59 -2.37
N LYS A 2 70.30 21.79 -1.40
CA LYS A 2 69.17 21.95 -0.46
C LYS A 2 67.79 22.35 -1.04
N ASP A 3 66.81 21.45 -1.18
CA ASP A 3 66.04 20.69 -0.15
C ASP A 3 64.85 21.49 0.42
N GLY A 4 63.68 20.85 0.54
CA GLY A 4 62.47 21.48 1.07
C GLY A 4 61.14 20.85 0.67
N SER A 5 60.90 19.62 1.11
CA SER A 5 59.67 18.82 1.00
C SER A 5 58.34 19.58 1.25
N LYS A 6 57.26 19.18 0.56
CA LYS A 6 56.02 18.69 1.22
C LYS A 6 55.38 17.58 0.37
N ILE A 7 55.42 16.39 0.96
CA ILE A 7 54.75 15.16 0.55
C ILE A 7 53.29 15.23 1.04
N LEU A 8 52.34 14.84 0.21
CA LEU A 8 51.05 14.32 0.66
C LEU A 8 50.68 13.13 -0.23
N ALA A 9 51.02 11.96 0.27
CA ALA A 9 50.61 10.67 -0.24
C ALA A 9 49.16 10.39 0.17
N ARG A 10 48.29 10.04 -0.79
CA ARG A 10 47.13 9.16 -0.57
C ARG A 10 46.89 8.29 -1.81
N ILE A 11 47.54 7.13 -1.76
CA ILE A 11 47.12 5.78 -2.17
C ILE A 11 46.34 5.64 -3.50
N LEU A 12 47.02 5.03 -4.47
CA LEU A 12 46.47 4.26 -5.59
C LEU A 12 46.35 2.78 -5.17
N GLY A 13 45.26 2.13 -5.54
CA GLY A 13 45.03 0.68 -5.52
C GLY A 13 43.68 0.38 -6.19
N VAL A 14 43.62 0.39 -7.53
CA VAL A 14 43.58 -0.80 -8.42
C VAL A 14 42.37 -1.72 -8.18
N THR A 15 41.32 -1.45 -8.98
CA THR A 15 40.57 -2.37 -9.86
C THR A 15 40.23 -3.80 -9.39
N ALA A 16 38.91 -4.11 -9.41
CA ALA A 16 38.23 -5.07 -10.31
C ALA A 16 37.28 -6.08 -9.64
N LEU A 17 36.13 -6.27 -10.31
CA LEU A 17 35.21 -7.45 -10.28
C LEU A 17 34.43 -7.70 -8.98
N ALA A 18 33.12 -7.95 -8.98
CA ALA A 18 32.17 -8.24 -10.03
C ALA A 18 30.76 -7.88 -9.52
N LEU A 19 30.04 -6.97 -10.17
CA LEU A 19 28.58 -7.05 -10.16
C LEU A 19 28.19 -7.87 -11.37
N LEU A 20 27.70 -9.07 -11.05
CA LEU A 20 27.18 -10.05 -11.97
C LEU A 20 26.37 -9.37 -13.08
N ALA A 21 26.75 -9.70 -14.31
CA ALA A 21 25.83 -9.71 -15.42
C ALA A 21 24.67 -10.66 -15.05
N ALA A 22 23.60 -10.11 -14.49
CA ALA A 22 22.28 -10.70 -14.69
C ALA A 22 21.95 -10.40 -16.16
N GLY A 23 22.02 -11.44 -17.00
CA GLY A 23 21.65 -11.34 -18.40
C GLY A 23 20.22 -10.80 -18.56
N PRO A 24 19.88 -10.26 -19.74
CA PRO A 24 18.52 -9.86 -20.04
C PRO A 24 17.69 -11.13 -20.16
N ALA A 25 17.02 -11.52 -19.08
CA ALA A 25 16.18 -12.71 -19.06
C ALA A 25 14.87 -12.46 -18.31
N TRP A 26 14.25 -11.29 -18.54
CA TRP A 26 12.81 -11.06 -18.40
C TRP A 26 12.39 -10.03 -19.45
N ALA A 27 12.63 -10.36 -20.72
CA ALA A 27 12.01 -9.66 -21.84
C ALA A 27 11.11 -10.65 -22.61
N GLU A 28 10.30 -11.41 -21.87
CA GLU A 28 9.12 -12.09 -22.39
C GLU A 28 7.93 -11.58 -21.58
N GLY A 29 7.24 -10.58 -22.15
CA GLY A 29 5.93 -10.12 -21.67
C GLY A 29 5.90 -8.78 -20.94
N ALA A 30 6.34 -7.68 -21.56
CA ALA A 30 6.02 -6.31 -21.10
C ALA A 30 4.54 -5.93 -21.30
N GLY A 31 3.63 -6.89 -21.14
CA GLY A 31 2.19 -6.74 -21.30
C GLY A 31 1.50 -6.60 -19.95
N LEU A 32 0.36 -5.92 -19.96
CA LEU A 32 -0.58 -5.89 -18.84
C LEU A 32 -1.04 -7.32 -18.53
N HIS A 33 -0.82 -7.80 -17.31
CA HIS A 33 -1.24 -9.14 -16.89
C HIS A 33 -1.67 -9.17 -15.43
N VAL A 34 -2.56 -10.11 -15.08
CA VAL A 34 -2.96 -10.37 -13.69
C VAL A 34 -1.94 -11.29 -13.05
N VAL A 35 -1.36 -10.88 -11.92
CA VAL A 35 -0.40 -11.68 -11.16
C VAL A 35 -1.11 -12.86 -10.51
N GLN A 36 -0.70 -14.07 -10.89
CA GLN A 36 -1.35 -15.31 -10.45
C GLN A 36 -0.82 -15.85 -9.11
N GLY A 37 0.32 -15.35 -8.64
CA GLY A 37 0.97 -15.79 -7.40
C GLY A 37 2.25 -15.00 -7.14
N GLY A 38 2.86 -15.20 -5.98
CA GLY A 38 4.04 -14.45 -5.55
C GLY A 38 4.18 -14.46 -4.03
N PRO A 39 5.07 -13.63 -3.46
CA PRO A 39 5.17 -13.49 -2.03
C PRO A 39 3.89 -12.88 -1.45
N ALA A 40 3.66 -13.15 -0.16
CA ALA A 40 2.73 -12.33 0.61
C ALA A 40 3.32 -10.92 0.78
N TYR A 41 2.48 -9.92 0.98
CA TYR A 41 2.94 -8.55 1.21
C TYR A 41 2.46 -8.05 2.57
N PHE A 42 3.32 -7.29 3.25
CA PHE A 42 2.90 -6.39 4.31
C PHE A 42 3.03 -4.97 3.78
N ASP A 43 1.91 -4.26 3.67
CA ASP A 43 1.81 -2.88 3.23
C ASP A 43 1.56 -1.96 4.43
N ALA A 44 2.29 -0.85 4.47
CA ALA A 44 2.14 0.18 5.48
C ALA A 44 1.95 1.53 4.81
N GLY A 45 0.90 2.23 5.19
CA GLY A 45 0.50 3.52 4.65
C GLY A 45 0.48 4.63 5.69
N ILE A 46 0.78 5.84 5.24
CA ILE A 46 0.47 7.08 5.96
C ILE A 46 -0.30 8.01 5.03
N GLY A 47 -1.30 8.71 5.54
CA GLY A 47 -2.20 9.46 4.68
C GLY A 47 -3.14 10.40 5.39
N ALA A 48 -4.23 10.69 4.69
CA ALA A 48 -5.31 11.55 5.15
C ALA A 48 -6.66 10.86 5.00
N PHE A 49 -7.29 10.62 6.14
CA PHE A 49 -8.67 10.20 6.28
C PHE A 49 -9.60 11.34 5.88
N ASN A 50 -10.68 11.04 5.17
CA ASN A 50 -11.67 12.03 4.70
C ASN A 50 -11.02 13.21 3.93
N ALA A 51 -10.10 12.90 3.02
CA ALA A 51 -9.34 13.85 2.21
C ALA A 51 -10.19 14.58 1.17
N ALA A 52 -11.21 13.93 0.59
CA ALA A 52 -12.14 14.58 -0.34
C ALA A 52 -13.31 15.30 0.35
N GLY A 53 -13.44 15.16 1.68
CA GLY A 53 -14.33 15.97 2.50
C GLY A 53 -15.82 15.81 2.21
N VAL A 54 -16.32 14.59 1.99
CA VAL A 54 -17.75 14.33 1.76
C VAL A 54 -18.56 14.87 2.96
N GLU A 55 -19.40 15.88 2.75
CA GLU A 55 -20.15 16.51 3.84
C GLU A 55 -21.26 15.57 4.35
N PRO A 56 -21.29 15.25 5.65
CA PRO A 56 -22.38 14.47 6.20
C PRO A 56 -23.64 15.36 6.33
N GLY A 57 -24.82 14.73 6.26
CA GLY A 57 -26.11 15.42 6.37
C GLY A 57 -26.27 16.19 7.70
N PRO A 58 -27.29 17.06 7.82
CA PRO A 58 -27.52 17.88 9.01
C PRO A 58 -27.54 17.05 10.31
N GLY A 59 -26.74 17.45 11.31
CA GLY A 59 -26.69 16.81 12.64
C GLY A 59 -25.50 15.89 12.90
N HIS A 60 -24.68 15.61 11.88
CA HIS A 60 -23.52 14.73 12.00
C HIS A 60 -22.26 15.46 12.48
N ARG A 61 -21.46 14.79 13.31
CA ARG A 61 -20.19 15.31 13.85
C ARG A 61 -19.00 14.62 13.18
N GLY A 62 -17.85 15.30 13.17
CA GLY A 62 -16.56 14.67 12.85
C GLY A 62 -16.12 14.68 11.39
N ASN A 63 -16.47 15.70 10.59
CA ASN A 63 -16.09 15.77 9.17
C ASN A 63 -14.67 16.35 8.90
N ALA A 64 -13.75 16.22 9.84
CA ALA A 64 -12.39 16.73 9.64
C ALA A 64 -11.60 15.80 8.72
N THR A 65 -10.76 16.37 7.86
CA THR A 65 -9.65 15.62 7.27
C THR A 65 -8.60 15.38 8.35
N LEU A 66 -8.20 14.13 8.56
CA LEU A 66 -7.36 13.72 9.69
C LEU A 66 -6.16 12.93 9.19
N PRO A 67 -4.96 13.10 9.79
CA PRO A 67 -3.87 12.16 9.55
C PRO A 67 -4.29 10.73 9.93
N GLU A 68 -3.87 9.78 9.11
CA GLU A 68 -4.15 8.35 9.29
C GLU A 68 -2.94 7.46 9.01
N ILE A 69 -3.03 6.24 9.51
CA ILE A 69 -2.13 5.13 9.19
C ILE A 69 -2.95 3.96 8.67
N ASP A 70 -2.37 3.19 7.77
CA ASP A 70 -2.93 1.94 7.22
C ASP A 70 -1.90 0.83 7.36
N LEU A 71 -2.34 -0.36 7.72
CA LEU A 71 -1.52 -1.57 7.77
C LEU A 71 -2.33 -2.70 7.13
N GLU A 72 -1.78 -3.33 6.09
CA GLU A 72 -2.46 -4.38 5.35
C GLU A 72 -1.54 -5.58 5.12
N TYR A 73 -2.06 -6.78 5.33
CA TYR A 73 -1.43 -8.03 4.94
C TYR A 73 -2.20 -8.61 3.74
N GLN A 74 -1.48 -8.85 2.65
CA GLN A 74 -1.98 -9.46 1.41
C GLN A 74 -1.40 -10.88 1.26
N SER A 75 -2.26 -11.88 1.05
CA SER A 75 -1.89 -13.29 1.04
C SER A 75 -1.07 -13.70 -0.19
N ALA A 76 -0.06 -14.55 -0.03
CA ALA A 76 0.68 -15.16 -1.15
C ALA A 76 -0.23 -16.00 -2.07
N SER A 77 -1.15 -16.77 -1.47
CA SER A 77 -2.06 -17.65 -2.19
C SER A 77 -3.11 -16.84 -2.95
N LYS A 78 -3.21 -17.09 -4.26
CA LYS A 78 -4.25 -16.51 -5.11
C LYS A 78 -5.01 -17.60 -5.84
N LEU A 79 -6.32 -17.42 -5.99
CA LEU A 79 -7.19 -18.25 -6.81
C LEU A 79 -7.59 -17.44 -8.05
N PHE A 80 -7.15 -17.86 -9.23
CA PHE A 80 -7.37 -17.12 -10.49
C PHE A 80 -6.90 -15.65 -10.43
N GLY A 81 -5.79 -15.38 -9.74
CA GLY A 81 -5.24 -14.04 -9.56
C GLY A 81 -5.90 -13.21 -8.44
N ILE A 82 -6.87 -13.77 -7.73
CA ILE A 82 -7.55 -13.11 -6.60
C ILE A 82 -6.97 -13.65 -5.28
N GLY A 83 -6.38 -12.76 -4.48
CA GLY A 83 -5.88 -13.07 -3.15
C GLY A 83 -6.82 -12.55 -2.05
N ALA A 84 -6.56 -12.97 -0.82
CA ALA A 84 -7.24 -12.47 0.37
C ALA A 84 -6.35 -11.46 1.12
N LEU A 85 -6.97 -10.56 1.87
CA LEU A 85 -6.25 -9.59 2.70
C LEU A 85 -6.91 -9.35 4.05
N TRP A 86 -6.13 -8.76 4.95
CA TRP A 86 -6.55 -8.30 6.26
C TRP A 86 -5.83 -6.99 6.55
N GLY A 87 -6.57 -5.98 6.98
CA GLY A 87 -5.99 -4.68 7.27
C GLY A 87 -6.63 -3.95 8.42
N ILE A 88 -5.96 -2.90 8.84
CA ILE A 88 -6.45 -1.92 9.80
C ILE A 88 -6.05 -0.52 9.35
N VAL A 89 -7.04 0.36 9.25
CA VAL A 89 -6.83 1.80 9.09
C VAL A 89 -7.23 2.51 10.38
N ALA A 90 -6.47 3.53 10.79
CA ALA A 90 -6.73 4.30 11.99
C ALA A 90 -6.35 5.78 11.82
N ASN A 91 -7.19 6.67 12.32
CA ASN A 91 -6.98 8.11 12.29
C ASN A 91 -6.65 8.70 13.68
N THR A 92 -6.11 9.91 13.67
CA THR A 92 -5.68 10.64 14.89
C THR A 92 -6.79 10.99 15.88
N ASN A 93 -8.06 10.89 15.50
CA ASN A 93 -9.19 11.04 16.43
C ASN A 93 -9.61 9.71 17.08
N GLY A 94 -8.82 8.65 16.91
CA GLY A 94 -9.07 7.34 17.48
C GLY A 94 -10.17 6.55 16.75
N GLY A 95 -10.58 7.01 15.56
CA GLY A 95 -11.42 6.20 14.68
C GLY A 95 -10.56 5.15 13.98
N PHE A 96 -11.10 3.95 13.78
CA PHE A 96 -10.41 2.87 13.09
C PHE A 96 -11.39 1.92 12.39
N MET A 97 -10.92 1.23 11.35
CA MET A 97 -11.61 0.10 10.74
C MET A 97 -10.67 -1.09 10.69
N GLY A 98 -11.09 -2.23 11.24
CA GLY A 98 -10.48 -3.52 10.94
C GLY A 98 -11.24 -4.17 9.78
N TYR A 99 -10.55 -4.60 8.74
CA TYR A 99 -11.17 -5.11 7.53
C TYR A 99 -10.49 -6.36 6.97
N THR A 100 -11.24 -7.09 6.16
CA THR A 100 -10.74 -8.21 5.34
C THR A 100 -11.40 -8.14 3.97
N GLY A 101 -10.84 -8.80 2.98
CA GLY A 101 -11.37 -8.72 1.65
C GLY A 101 -10.56 -9.46 0.61
N PHE A 102 -10.73 -9.03 -0.63
CA PHE A 102 -10.09 -9.60 -1.79
C PHE A 102 -9.34 -8.53 -2.56
N TYR A 103 -8.23 -8.93 -3.16
CA TYR A 103 -7.44 -8.08 -4.05
C TYR A 103 -6.99 -8.83 -5.28
N SER A 104 -6.60 -8.06 -6.30
CA SER A 104 -5.91 -8.58 -7.47
C SER A 104 -4.75 -7.65 -7.80
N ASP A 105 -3.64 -8.20 -8.28
CA ASP A 105 -2.53 -7.37 -8.76
C ASP A 105 -2.51 -7.44 -10.28
N ILE A 106 -2.52 -6.27 -10.91
CA ILE A 106 -2.42 -6.12 -12.36
C ILE A 106 -1.08 -5.44 -12.63
N ALA A 107 -0.13 -6.18 -13.19
CA ALA A 107 1.23 -5.73 -13.38
C ALA A 107 1.54 -5.41 -14.85
N TRP A 108 2.37 -4.39 -15.06
CA TRP A 108 3.00 -4.07 -16.34
C TRP A 108 4.36 -3.41 -16.08
N ASP A 109 5.43 -3.98 -16.66
CA ASP A 109 6.79 -3.52 -16.40
C ASP A 109 7.08 -3.46 -14.89
N HIS A 110 7.40 -2.29 -14.34
CA HIS A 110 7.61 -2.07 -12.91
C HIS A 110 6.36 -1.59 -12.16
N TRP A 111 5.22 -1.42 -12.83
CA TRP A 111 4.01 -0.89 -12.21
C TRP A 111 3.05 -2.00 -11.82
N VAL A 112 2.40 -1.82 -10.68
CA VAL A 112 1.35 -2.71 -10.17
C VAL A 112 0.14 -1.87 -9.78
N LEU A 113 -1.01 -2.17 -10.39
CA LEU A 113 -2.31 -1.66 -9.98
C LEU A 113 -3.04 -2.72 -9.16
N THR A 114 -3.48 -2.34 -7.98
CA THR A 114 -4.11 -3.25 -7.03
C THR A 114 -5.49 -2.73 -6.63
N PRO A 115 -6.58 -3.21 -7.27
CA PRO A 115 -7.94 -3.02 -6.75
C PRO A 115 -8.20 -3.93 -5.54
N VAL A 116 -8.94 -3.40 -4.58
CA VAL A 116 -9.35 -4.09 -3.35
C VAL A 116 -10.86 -3.91 -3.12
N LEU A 117 -11.51 -5.02 -2.78
CA LEU A 117 -12.87 -5.04 -2.24
C LEU A 117 -12.82 -5.58 -0.82
N GLY A 118 -13.01 -4.70 0.15
CA GLY A 118 -12.95 -4.97 1.57
C GLY A 118 -14.29 -4.79 2.27
N MET A 119 -14.40 -5.41 3.44
CA MET A 119 -15.48 -5.21 4.38
C MET A 119 -14.96 -5.38 5.80
N GLY A 120 -15.59 -4.71 6.77
CA GLY A 120 -15.03 -4.68 8.11
C GLY A 120 -15.89 -3.97 9.14
N GLY A 121 -15.32 -3.87 10.34
CA GLY A 121 -15.90 -3.18 11.48
C GLY A 121 -15.25 -1.83 11.69
N TYR A 122 -16.05 -0.76 11.63
CA TYR A 122 -15.67 0.61 11.88
C TYR A 122 -16.06 1.06 13.30
N ASN A 123 -15.13 1.74 13.96
CA ASN A 123 -15.37 2.53 15.14
C ASN A 123 -15.00 3.98 14.84
N GLN A 124 -15.94 4.89 14.99
CA GLN A 124 -15.72 6.30 14.68
C GLN A 124 -14.73 7.02 15.61
N GLY A 125 -14.54 6.54 16.85
CA GLY A 125 -13.87 7.32 17.88
C GLY A 125 -14.45 8.73 18.00
N ARG A 126 -13.59 9.75 17.83
CA ARG A 126 -14.00 11.16 17.69
C ARG A 126 -13.97 11.67 16.24
N GLY A 127 -13.75 10.78 15.28
CA GLY A 127 -13.75 11.02 13.84
C GLY A 127 -15.16 11.05 13.24
N LYS A 128 -15.24 10.77 11.94
CA LYS A 128 -16.47 10.91 11.15
C LYS A 128 -17.49 9.83 11.50
N TYR A 129 -18.76 10.22 11.52
CA TYR A 129 -19.86 9.27 11.63
C TYR A 129 -20.16 8.66 10.25
N LEU A 130 -20.18 7.32 10.16
CA LEU A 130 -20.45 6.56 8.93
C LEU A 130 -21.73 5.71 9.00
N ASP A 131 -22.59 5.96 10.00
CA ASP A 131 -23.83 5.23 10.26
C ASP A 131 -23.70 3.69 10.26
N GLY A 132 -23.36 3.14 11.43
CA GLY A 132 -23.24 1.69 11.64
C GLY A 132 -21.80 1.19 11.76
N THR A 133 -21.65 0.00 12.35
CA THR A 133 -20.34 -0.64 12.56
C THR A 133 -19.85 -1.36 11.32
N PHE A 134 -20.72 -2.00 10.55
CA PHE A 134 -20.30 -2.71 9.35
C PHE A 134 -20.14 -1.73 8.19
N GLN A 135 -18.98 -1.75 7.53
CA GLN A 135 -18.65 -0.88 6.42
C GLN A 135 -17.99 -1.69 5.30
N PHE A 136 -18.19 -1.25 4.06
CA PHE A 136 -17.43 -1.68 2.89
C PHE A 136 -16.24 -0.74 2.67
N ARG A 137 -15.18 -1.28 2.07
CA ARG A 137 -13.99 -0.54 1.64
C ARG A 137 -13.74 -0.84 0.16
N LEU A 138 -13.75 0.19 -0.68
CA LEU A 138 -13.26 0.10 -2.04
C LEU A 138 -11.91 0.78 -2.10
N GLU A 139 -10.88 0.09 -2.55
CA GLU A 139 -9.53 0.63 -2.60
C GLU A 139 -8.90 0.39 -3.97
N LEU A 140 -8.04 1.34 -4.38
CA LEU A 140 -7.23 1.24 -5.56
C LEU A 140 -5.83 1.78 -5.26
N SER A 141 -4.81 0.94 -5.43
CA SER A 141 -3.40 1.34 -5.30
C SER A 141 -2.69 1.27 -6.64
N LEU A 142 -1.80 2.23 -6.89
CA LEU A 142 -0.81 2.18 -7.96
C LEU A 142 0.58 2.28 -7.33
N ALA A 143 1.41 1.27 -7.57
CA ALA A 143 2.75 1.19 -6.99
C ALA A 143 3.82 0.90 -8.04
N TYR A 144 5.01 1.42 -7.78
CA TYR A 144 6.24 1.05 -8.48
C TYR A 144 6.93 -0.08 -7.69
N GLN A 145 7.20 -1.20 -8.36
CA GLN A 145 7.86 -2.37 -7.81
C GLN A 145 9.36 -2.35 -8.13
N PHE A 146 10.17 -2.36 -7.07
CA PHE A 146 11.62 -2.40 -7.14
C PHE A 146 12.14 -3.83 -7.42
N ALA A 147 13.45 -3.92 -7.70
CA ALA A 147 14.10 -5.20 -8.00
C ALA A 147 14.06 -6.21 -6.85
N ASP A 148 13.95 -5.73 -5.60
CA ASP A 148 13.78 -6.57 -4.40
C ASP A 148 12.31 -6.94 -4.13
N GLN A 149 11.42 -6.69 -5.10
CA GLN A 149 9.97 -6.89 -5.04
C GLN A 149 9.23 -5.99 -4.04
N SER A 150 9.91 -5.09 -3.31
CA SER A 150 9.22 -4.05 -2.53
C SER A 150 8.48 -3.08 -3.45
N ARG A 151 7.43 -2.43 -2.92
CA ARG A 151 6.55 -1.55 -3.70
C ARG A 151 6.37 -0.22 -3.00
N LEU A 152 6.59 0.88 -3.70
CA LEU A 152 6.25 2.24 -3.24
C LEU A 152 5.07 2.75 -4.06
N GLY A 153 3.98 3.14 -3.42
CA GLY A 153 2.74 3.45 -4.12
C GLY A 153 1.91 4.57 -3.51
N ILE A 154 0.88 4.93 -4.25
CA ILE A 154 -0.23 5.76 -3.79
C ILE A 154 -1.47 4.88 -3.73
N LYS A 155 -2.24 5.03 -2.66
CA LYS A 155 -3.48 4.32 -2.39
C LYS A 155 -4.60 5.33 -2.22
N ILE A 156 -5.72 5.09 -2.88
CA ILE A 156 -6.98 5.78 -2.61
C ILE A 156 -7.99 4.74 -2.13
N ALA A 157 -8.81 5.11 -1.16
CA ALA A 157 -9.86 4.24 -0.68
C ALA A 157 -11.13 5.02 -0.35
N HIS A 158 -12.24 4.31 -0.33
CA HIS A 158 -13.54 4.83 0.06
C HIS A 158 -14.18 3.85 1.05
N ILE A 159 -14.56 4.34 2.23
CA ILE A 159 -15.30 3.57 3.22
C ILE A 159 -16.75 4.04 3.23
N SER A 160 -17.70 3.12 3.11
CA SER A 160 -19.14 3.43 3.12
C SER A 160 -19.99 2.25 3.59
N ASN A 161 -21.21 2.54 4.04
CA ASN A 161 -22.16 1.49 4.41
C ASN A 161 -23.07 1.10 3.23
N ALA A 162 -22.96 1.78 2.09
CA ALA A 162 -23.74 1.51 0.88
C ALA A 162 -25.27 1.52 1.12
N TYR A 163 -25.73 2.39 2.02
CA TYR A 163 -27.14 2.53 2.43
C TYR A 163 -27.75 1.25 3.02
N ILE A 164 -26.96 0.37 3.62
CA ILE A 164 -27.50 -0.70 4.47
C ILE A 164 -28.00 -0.16 5.83
N ALA A 165 -27.57 1.05 6.19
CA ALA A 165 -28.04 1.82 7.32
C ALA A 165 -29.01 2.94 6.86
N ASN A 166 -29.31 3.92 7.71
CA ASN A 166 -30.27 4.97 7.38
C ASN A 166 -29.65 6.03 6.45
N GLU A 167 -28.40 6.40 6.70
CA GLU A 167 -27.62 7.36 5.93
C GLU A 167 -26.30 6.74 5.49
N ASP A 168 -25.69 7.21 4.41
CA ASP A 168 -24.34 6.80 4.00
C ASP A 168 -23.46 8.02 3.78
N PRO A 169 -22.84 8.56 4.85
CA PRO A 169 -21.98 9.72 4.75
C PRO A 169 -20.71 9.46 3.93
N GLY A 170 -20.23 8.20 3.94
CA GLY A 170 -18.97 7.78 3.36
C GLY A 170 -17.74 8.54 3.85
N GLU A 171 -16.55 8.14 3.43
CA GLU A 171 -15.33 8.94 3.50
C GLU A 171 -14.30 8.45 2.48
N ASP A 172 -13.36 9.32 2.11
CA ASP A 172 -12.34 9.05 1.10
C ASP A 172 -10.93 9.27 1.67
N GLU A 173 -10.04 8.32 1.41
CA GLU A 173 -8.68 8.28 1.90
C GLU A 173 -7.67 8.52 0.75
N VAL A 174 -6.52 9.10 1.09
CA VAL A 174 -5.35 9.17 0.19
C VAL A 174 -4.09 8.88 0.99
N LEU A 175 -3.34 7.86 0.60
CA LEU A 175 -2.17 7.39 1.33
C LEU A 175 -0.94 7.23 0.43
N LEU A 176 0.23 7.48 1.01
CA LEU A 176 1.52 7.01 0.51
C LEU A 176 1.83 5.69 1.20
N THR A 177 2.18 4.67 0.43
CA THR A 177 2.30 3.30 0.94
C THR A 177 3.64 2.66 0.56
N TYR A 178 4.13 1.79 1.44
CA TYR A 178 5.31 0.97 1.18
C TYR A 178 5.04 -0.48 1.57
N ALA A 179 5.09 -1.36 0.58
CA ALA A 179 4.88 -2.79 0.77
C ALA A 179 6.18 -3.57 0.69
N ILE A 180 6.37 -4.47 1.66
CA ILE A 180 7.51 -5.39 1.70
C ILE A 180 7.04 -6.82 1.39
N PRO A 181 7.77 -7.55 0.54
CA PRO A 181 7.49 -8.97 0.32
C PRO A 181 7.89 -9.76 1.56
N LEU A 182 7.06 -10.72 1.93
CA LEU A 182 7.28 -11.61 3.06
C LEU A 182 7.73 -12.98 2.55
N SER A 183 8.79 -13.51 3.14
CA SER A 183 9.43 -14.77 2.75
C SER A 183 8.80 -16.03 3.34
N PHE A 184 7.72 -15.90 4.09
CA PHE A 184 7.02 -17.04 4.70
C PHE A 184 5.70 -17.28 3.96
N GLY A 185 5.54 -18.46 3.35
CA GLY A 185 4.34 -18.81 2.57
C GLY A 185 4.61 -19.37 1.18
N ASP A 186 5.86 -19.64 0.81
CA ASP A 186 6.22 -20.37 -0.41
C ASP A 186 5.63 -21.79 -0.35
N HIS A 187 4.45 -21.99 -0.95
CA HIS A 187 3.93 -23.32 -1.19
C HIS A 187 4.41 -23.78 -2.57
N SER A 188 5.22 -24.84 -2.53
CA SER A 188 5.76 -25.62 -3.65
C SER A 188 4.65 -26.24 -4.51
#